data_AF-A0A0M8MI34-F1
#
_entry.id   AF-A0A0M8MI34-F1
#
_cell.length_a   1.000
_cell.length_b   1.000
_cell.length_c   1.000
_cell.angle_alpha   90.00
_cell.angle_beta   90.00
_cell.angle_gamma   90.00
#
_symmetry.space_group_name_H-M   'P 1'
#
loop_
_entity.id
_entity.type
_entity.pdbx_description
1 polymer ?
#
loop_
_entity_poly.entity_id
_entity_poly.type
_entity_poly.pdbx_seq_one_letter_code
_entity_poly.pdbx_strand_id
1 'polypeptide(L)'
;MKLFILLLLLCTSAIKAQNVVFDASGRAVFKREYPGKTADEIYKGVYSFITSYYGYHEERMQADSITKTLHLQKGEILDVLCRKYFSGKKPEVIGAFEMRVQITDGKIDGYIQHLNFHIYGLDYYIDFKKLQSGEPDPLIFENEYENYCNQFTAFLNCMSRAITTGILKYEFGINLNKALYSQQPLQLNEQGIATAILTFEKDESTLQYLVDSFLHKHYFMGIPVIEQPEPNAKTIVVEGGLFDVFNNRSSHKTNRNPIINASNIITIKVDGNTVSLTIQHKDFIDDNDKIISATFSDALHSKNYFKGTTAEQKQYLIKNYNTFLSSLKYYIDKGEMGQ
;
A
#
# COMPACT_ATOMS: atom_id res chain seq x y z
N MET A 1 -6.27 40.70 4.35
CA MET A 1 -5.99 39.55 5.25
C MET A 1 -7.18 38.61 5.45
N LYS A 2 -8.42 39.09 5.65
CA LYS A 2 -9.61 38.23 5.78
C LYS A 2 -10.03 37.48 4.49
N LEU A 3 -9.72 38.02 3.30
CA LEU A 3 -10.04 37.37 2.02
C LEU A 3 -9.12 36.16 1.69
N PHE A 4 -7.89 36.16 2.20
CA PHE A 4 -6.90 35.10 1.91
C PHE A 4 -7.14 33.85 2.76
N ILE A 5 -7.65 34.02 3.99
CA ILE A 5 -8.06 32.92 4.88
C ILE A 5 -9.33 32.23 4.33
N LEU A 6 -10.23 32.97 3.70
CA LEU A 6 -11.41 32.39 3.04
C LEU A 6 -11.02 31.57 1.80
N LEU A 7 -10.05 32.03 1.00
CA LEU A 7 -9.53 31.25 -0.14
C LEU A 7 -8.76 29.99 0.30
N LEU A 8 -8.00 30.05 1.39
CA LEU A 8 -7.32 28.88 1.96
C LEU A 8 -8.30 27.86 2.54
N LEU A 9 -9.39 28.30 3.17
CA LEU A 9 -10.47 27.43 3.63
C LEU A 9 -11.28 26.81 2.47
N LEU A 10 -11.41 27.53 1.35
CA LEU A 10 -12.07 27.04 0.13
C LEU A 10 -11.20 26.10 -0.72
N CYS A 11 -9.86 26.19 -0.63
CA CYS A 11 -8.96 25.20 -1.22
C CYS A 11 -8.76 23.94 -0.34
N THR A 12 -9.22 23.98 0.92
CA THR A 12 -9.32 22.81 1.80
C THR A 12 -10.74 22.26 1.87
N SER A 13 -11.56 22.39 0.82
CA SER A 13 -12.67 21.45 0.62
C SER A 13 -12.07 20.08 0.35
N ALA A 14 -11.62 19.47 1.45
CA ALA A 14 -11.29 18.09 1.56
C ALA A 14 -12.37 17.34 0.82
N ILE A 15 -11.96 16.57 -0.19
CA ILE A 15 -12.69 15.37 -0.55
C ILE A 15 -12.84 14.64 0.78
N LYS A 16 -13.97 14.82 1.48
CA LYS A 16 -14.30 14.02 2.64
C LYS A 16 -14.36 12.62 2.07
N ALA A 17 -13.32 11.84 2.31
CA ALA A 17 -13.27 10.46 1.88
C ALA A 17 -14.44 9.77 2.58
N GLN A 18 -15.54 9.54 1.86
CA GLN A 18 -16.58 8.63 2.32
C GLN A 18 -15.91 7.27 2.48
N ASN A 19 -15.96 6.73 3.69
CA ASN A 19 -15.57 5.35 3.94
C ASN A 19 -16.53 4.45 3.16
N VAL A 20 -15.98 3.46 2.49
CA VAL A 20 -16.76 2.40 1.86
C VAL A 20 -17.31 1.53 2.97
N VAL A 21 -18.62 1.35 2.99
CA VAL A 21 -19.30 0.46 3.93
C VAL A 21 -20.21 -0.43 3.11
N PHE A 22 -20.04 -1.73 3.24
CA PHE A 22 -20.85 -2.71 2.54
C PHE A 22 -22.09 -3.07 3.35
N ASP A 23 -23.22 -3.28 2.69
CA ASP A 23 -24.37 -3.89 3.33
C ASP A 23 -24.26 -5.41 3.37
N ALA A 24 -25.23 -6.07 4.00
CA ALA A 24 -25.28 -7.53 4.11
C ALA A 24 -25.38 -8.25 2.75
N SER A 25 -25.71 -7.55 1.66
CA SER A 25 -25.70 -8.10 0.30
C SER A 25 -24.34 -7.97 -0.40
N GLY A 26 -23.34 -7.42 0.28
CA GLY A 26 -22.04 -7.13 -0.32
C GLY A 26 -22.05 -5.92 -1.23
N ARG A 27 -23.02 -5.01 -1.08
CA ARG A 27 -23.10 -3.79 -1.90
C ARG A 27 -22.66 -2.57 -1.10
N ALA A 28 -21.79 -1.75 -1.68
CA ALA A 28 -21.42 -0.45 -1.13
C ALA A 28 -21.68 0.65 -2.15
N VAL A 29 -22.47 1.66 -1.77
CA VAL A 29 -22.74 2.84 -2.60
C VAL A 29 -21.80 3.97 -2.20
N PHE A 30 -21.21 4.63 -3.19
CA PHE A 30 -20.28 5.73 -2.95
C PHE A 30 -20.58 6.96 -3.80
N LYS A 31 -20.24 8.12 -3.25
CA LYS A 31 -20.27 9.41 -3.92
C LYS A 31 -18.96 10.14 -3.68
N ARG A 32 -18.46 10.82 -4.72
CA ARG A 32 -17.23 11.62 -4.67
C ARG A 32 -17.44 12.92 -5.43
N GLU A 33 -17.00 14.02 -4.82
CA GLU A 33 -17.09 15.36 -5.40
C GLU A 33 -15.71 15.83 -5.86
N TYR A 34 -15.68 16.50 -7.01
CA TYR A 34 -14.51 17.05 -7.69
C TYR A 34 -14.83 18.47 -8.17
N PRO A 35 -15.02 19.43 -7.24
CA PRO A 35 -15.44 20.78 -7.60
C PRO A 35 -14.47 21.40 -8.61
N GLY A 36 -15.03 21.99 -9.67
CA GLY A 36 -14.26 22.62 -10.75
C GLY A 36 -13.73 21.65 -11.83
N LYS A 37 -14.05 20.35 -11.79
CA LYS A 37 -13.78 19.43 -12.89
C LYS A 37 -15.03 19.12 -13.72
N THR A 38 -14.87 19.11 -15.03
CA THR A 38 -15.87 18.65 -16.00
C THR A 38 -16.05 17.14 -15.96
N ALA A 39 -17.20 16.64 -16.43
CA ALA A 39 -17.45 15.22 -16.57
C ALA A 39 -16.39 14.52 -17.45
N ASP A 40 -15.89 15.20 -18.49
CA ASP A 40 -14.84 14.69 -19.38
C ASP A 40 -13.52 14.45 -18.65
N GLU A 41 -13.07 15.41 -17.84
CA GLU A 41 -11.83 15.30 -17.07
C GLU A 41 -11.93 14.18 -16.03
N ILE A 42 -13.07 14.08 -15.35
CA ILE A 42 -13.32 13.03 -14.36
C ILE A 42 -13.36 11.68 -15.06
N TYR A 43 -14.11 11.55 -16.15
CA TYR A 43 -14.20 10.32 -16.95
C TYR A 43 -12.84 9.86 -17.42
N LYS A 44 -12.03 10.76 -17.99
CA LYS A 44 -10.66 10.44 -18.41
C LYS A 44 -9.81 9.95 -17.24
N GLY A 45 -9.91 10.60 -16.08
CA GLY A 45 -9.19 10.18 -14.87
C GLY A 45 -9.59 8.80 -14.37
N VAL A 46 -10.90 8.50 -14.29
CA VAL A 46 -11.43 7.19 -13.89
C VAL A 46 -11.02 6.13 -14.90
N TYR A 47 -11.26 6.38 -16.20
CA TYR A 47 -10.92 5.46 -17.27
C TYR A 47 -9.43 5.13 -17.28
N SER A 48 -8.56 6.14 -17.21
CA SER A 48 -7.11 5.94 -17.13
C SER A 48 -6.69 5.18 -15.86
N PHE A 49 -7.33 5.45 -14.72
CA PHE A 49 -7.05 4.72 -13.48
C PHE A 49 -7.41 3.23 -13.61
N ILE A 50 -8.64 2.93 -14.01
CA ILE A 50 -9.11 1.54 -14.15
C ILE A 50 -8.32 0.80 -15.23
N THR A 51 -8.07 1.41 -16.39
CA THR A 51 -7.33 0.75 -17.48
C THR A 51 -5.83 0.59 -17.23
N SER A 52 -5.22 1.46 -16.42
CA SER A 52 -3.83 1.27 -15.99
C SER A 52 -3.70 0.20 -14.92
N TYR A 53 -4.66 0.13 -13.99
CA TYR A 53 -4.65 -0.85 -12.90
C TYR A 53 -5.02 -2.26 -13.40
N TYR A 54 -6.19 -2.38 -14.04
CA TYR A 54 -6.77 -3.65 -14.45
C TYR A 54 -6.46 -4.05 -15.90
N GLY A 55 -5.79 -3.19 -16.67
CA GLY A 55 -5.69 -3.36 -18.12
C GLY A 55 -7.00 -2.98 -18.84
N TYR A 56 -6.97 -2.97 -20.17
CA TYR A 56 -8.20 -2.86 -20.98
C TYR A 56 -8.50 -4.24 -21.57
N HIS A 57 -9.63 -4.80 -21.17
CA HIS A 57 -10.21 -6.00 -21.75
C HIS A 57 -11.71 -5.74 -21.89
N GLU A 58 -12.24 -5.80 -23.11
CA GLU A 58 -13.67 -5.52 -23.39
C GLU A 58 -14.61 -6.43 -22.60
N GLU A 59 -14.14 -7.64 -22.30
CA GLU A 59 -14.84 -8.63 -21.47
C GLU A 59 -14.85 -8.31 -19.97
N ARG A 60 -14.07 -7.32 -19.52
CA ARG A 60 -13.97 -6.93 -18.11
C ARG A 60 -14.44 -5.52 -17.84
N MET A 61 -14.45 -4.66 -18.86
CA MET A 61 -14.80 -3.26 -18.71
C MET A 61 -15.63 -2.77 -19.88
N GLN A 62 -16.81 -2.26 -19.59
CA GLN A 62 -17.65 -1.50 -20.51
C GLN A 62 -17.55 -0.02 -20.13
N ALA A 63 -17.20 0.84 -21.07
CA ALA A 63 -17.08 2.26 -20.84
C ALA A 63 -17.73 3.03 -21.99
N ASP A 64 -18.58 3.99 -21.65
CA ASP A 64 -19.26 4.86 -22.61
C ASP A 64 -18.86 6.30 -22.34
N SER A 65 -18.10 6.87 -23.28
CA SER A 65 -17.61 8.24 -23.19
C SER A 65 -18.66 9.28 -23.55
N ILE A 66 -19.83 8.90 -24.09
CA ILE A 66 -20.95 9.80 -24.36
C ILE A 66 -21.79 9.92 -23.09
N THR A 67 -22.22 8.80 -22.51
CA THR A 67 -23.03 8.79 -21.29
C THR A 67 -22.22 8.93 -20.01
N LYS A 68 -20.88 8.92 -20.11
CA LYS A 68 -19.92 9.02 -19.00
C LYS A 68 -20.15 7.94 -17.94
N THR A 69 -20.41 6.73 -18.41
CA THR A 69 -20.57 5.56 -17.57
C THR A 69 -19.37 4.63 -17.73
N LEU A 70 -19.02 3.97 -16.63
CA LEU A 70 -18.04 2.90 -16.65
C LEU A 70 -18.53 1.76 -15.77
N HIS A 71 -18.38 0.55 -16.27
CA HIS A 71 -18.75 -0.68 -15.61
C HIS A 71 -17.54 -1.64 -15.69
N LEU A 72 -16.89 -1.82 -14.55
CA LEU A 72 -15.89 -2.86 -14.33
C LEU A 72 -16.64 -4.12 -13.88
N GLN A 73 -16.77 -5.08 -14.79
CA GLN A 73 -17.52 -6.33 -14.57
C GLN A 73 -16.82 -7.27 -13.59
N LYS A 74 -15.48 -7.26 -13.58
CA LYS A 74 -14.67 -8.04 -12.64
C LYS A 74 -13.37 -7.31 -12.32
N GLY A 75 -13.29 -6.76 -11.12
CA GLY A 75 -12.09 -6.28 -10.47
C GLY A 75 -11.68 -7.20 -9.32
N GLU A 76 -10.41 -7.13 -8.94
CA GLU A 76 -9.84 -7.91 -7.84
C GLU A 76 -9.01 -6.99 -6.93
N ILE A 77 -9.09 -7.24 -5.62
CA ILE A 77 -8.21 -6.63 -4.60
C ILE A 77 -7.55 -7.77 -3.84
N LEU A 78 -6.22 -7.71 -3.72
CA LEU A 78 -5.43 -8.70 -3.00
C LEU A 78 -5.44 -8.42 -1.49
N ASP A 79 -5.29 -9.48 -0.69
CA ASP A 79 -5.13 -9.41 0.77
C ASP A 79 -6.25 -8.59 1.47
N VAL A 80 -7.49 -8.82 1.05
CA VAL A 80 -8.64 -8.06 1.53
C VAL A 80 -9.04 -8.36 2.97
N LEU A 81 -8.46 -9.39 3.58
CA LEU A 81 -8.84 -9.86 4.93
C LEU A 81 -7.72 -9.77 5.98
N CYS A 82 -6.66 -8.96 5.77
CA CYS A 82 -5.65 -8.66 6.81
C CYS A 82 -4.96 -9.91 7.42
N ARG A 83 -5.02 -11.06 6.72
CA ARG A 83 -4.56 -12.35 7.25
C ARG A 83 -3.05 -12.49 7.26
N LYS A 84 -2.35 -11.72 6.42
CA LYS A 84 -0.89 -11.66 6.37
C LYS A 84 -0.23 -11.27 7.69
N TYR A 85 -0.96 -10.61 8.60
CA TYR A 85 -0.45 -10.18 9.91
C TYR A 85 -0.56 -11.27 10.99
N PHE A 86 -1.04 -12.47 10.64
CA PHE A 86 -1.15 -13.60 11.55
C PHE A 86 -0.42 -14.81 10.95
N SER A 87 0.80 -15.13 11.42
CA SER A 87 1.64 -16.20 10.83
C SER A 87 1.01 -17.59 10.75
N GLY A 88 -0.04 -17.87 11.54
CA GLY A 88 -0.78 -19.13 11.50
C GLY A 88 -2.00 -19.12 10.57
N LYS A 89 -2.32 -18.02 9.90
CA LYS A 89 -3.60 -17.81 9.19
C LYS A 89 -3.42 -17.47 7.71
N LYS A 90 -2.48 -18.13 7.02
CA LYS A 90 -2.46 -18.15 5.54
C LYS A 90 -3.71 -18.88 5.04
N PRO A 91 -4.41 -18.38 4.00
CA PRO A 91 -3.78 -17.75 2.82
C PRO A 91 -4.14 -16.28 2.56
N GLU A 92 -3.42 -15.65 1.61
CA GLU A 92 -3.78 -14.35 1.03
C GLU A 92 -5.14 -14.46 0.33
N VAL A 93 -6.14 -13.77 0.85
CA VAL A 93 -7.50 -13.80 0.30
C VAL A 93 -7.70 -12.64 -0.67
N ILE A 94 -8.17 -12.96 -1.87
CA ILE A 94 -8.49 -11.99 -2.91
C ILE A 94 -10.01 -11.74 -2.88
N GLY A 95 -10.42 -10.48 -2.91
CA GLY A 95 -11.82 -10.08 -3.05
C GLY A 95 -12.11 -9.70 -4.48
N ALA A 96 -12.97 -10.46 -5.15
CA ALA A 96 -13.49 -10.10 -6.47
C ALA A 96 -14.74 -9.23 -6.33
N PHE A 97 -14.87 -8.24 -7.21
CA PHE A 97 -15.95 -7.25 -7.16
C PHE A 97 -16.35 -6.77 -8.56
N GLU A 98 -17.59 -6.29 -8.69
CA GLU A 98 -18.06 -5.46 -9.79
C GLU A 98 -18.09 -3.99 -9.32
N MET A 99 -17.80 -3.04 -10.21
CA MET A 99 -17.99 -1.62 -9.93
C MET A 99 -18.71 -0.92 -11.08
N ARG A 100 -19.70 -0.09 -10.77
CA ARG A 100 -20.33 0.82 -11.72
C ARG A 100 -20.24 2.26 -11.25
N VAL A 101 -19.95 3.14 -12.20
CA VAL A 101 -19.89 4.58 -11.98
C VAL A 101 -20.68 5.32 -13.05
N GLN A 102 -21.42 6.33 -12.59
CA GLN A 102 -21.98 7.40 -13.39
C GLN A 102 -21.23 8.68 -13.06
N ILE A 103 -20.77 9.37 -14.10
CA ILE A 103 -19.99 10.58 -13.96
C ILE A 103 -20.81 11.74 -14.51
N THR A 104 -20.81 12.85 -13.78
CA THR A 104 -21.34 14.14 -14.26
C THR A 104 -20.38 15.24 -13.84
N ASP A 105 -20.67 16.49 -14.23
CA ASP A 105 -19.84 17.62 -13.82
C ASP A 105 -19.68 17.68 -12.29
N GLY A 106 -18.43 17.78 -11.86
CA GLY A 106 -18.03 17.89 -10.47
C GLY A 106 -18.27 16.65 -9.61
N LYS A 107 -18.74 15.50 -10.13
CA LYS A 107 -19.05 14.35 -9.26
C LYS A 107 -18.99 12.97 -9.92
N ILE A 108 -18.85 11.96 -9.06
CA ILE A 108 -19.04 10.54 -9.37
C ILE A 108 -20.09 9.98 -8.41
N ASP A 109 -21.08 9.31 -8.95
CA ASP A 109 -22.03 8.46 -8.23
C ASP A 109 -21.80 7.00 -8.66
N GLY A 110 -21.68 6.06 -7.72
CA GLY A 110 -21.38 4.67 -8.08
C GLY A 110 -21.66 3.65 -7.00
N TYR A 111 -21.44 2.38 -7.33
CA TYR A 111 -21.47 1.28 -6.38
C TYR A 111 -20.36 0.27 -6.66
N ILE A 112 -19.97 -0.43 -5.59
CA ILE A 112 -19.13 -1.63 -5.61
C ILE A 112 -20.00 -2.79 -5.12
N GLN A 113 -19.92 -3.92 -5.81
CA GLN A 113 -20.60 -5.16 -5.45
C GLN A 113 -19.55 -6.24 -5.23
N HIS A 114 -19.46 -6.77 -4.02
CA HIS A 114 -18.72 -7.99 -3.74
C HIS A 114 -19.29 -9.15 -4.56
N LEU A 115 -18.42 -9.94 -5.17
CA LEU A 115 -18.79 -11.13 -5.95
C LEU A 115 -18.44 -12.39 -5.16
N ASN A 116 -17.16 -12.58 -4.87
CA ASN A 116 -16.68 -13.71 -4.08
C ASN A 116 -15.29 -13.42 -3.49
N PHE A 117 -14.86 -14.29 -2.58
CA PHE A 117 -13.46 -14.41 -2.19
C PHE A 117 -12.82 -15.59 -2.93
N HIS A 118 -11.53 -15.49 -3.23
CA HIS A 118 -10.78 -16.61 -3.80
C HIS A 118 -9.31 -16.57 -3.40
N ILE A 119 -8.65 -17.73 -3.53
CA ILE A 119 -7.26 -17.96 -3.17
C ILE A 119 -6.63 -18.81 -4.27
N TYR A 120 -5.53 -18.35 -4.86
CA TYR A 120 -4.84 -19.03 -5.97
C TYR A 120 -5.79 -19.45 -7.12
N GLY A 121 -6.80 -18.62 -7.42
CA GLY A 121 -7.78 -18.88 -8.48
C GLY A 121 -8.89 -19.87 -8.11
N LEU A 122 -8.95 -20.33 -6.86
CA LEU A 122 -10.01 -21.19 -6.34
C LEU A 122 -10.97 -20.38 -5.45
N ASP A 123 -12.27 -20.55 -5.65
CA ASP A 123 -13.29 -19.92 -4.81
C ASP A 123 -13.07 -20.27 -3.34
N TYR A 124 -13.03 -19.24 -2.51
CA TYR A 124 -12.83 -19.32 -1.09
C TYR A 124 -14.11 -18.89 -0.39
N TYR A 125 -14.82 -19.84 0.20
CA TYR A 125 -16.15 -19.57 0.70
C TYR A 125 -16.10 -18.89 2.07
N ILE A 126 -16.40 -17.59 2.09
CA ILE A 126 -16.76 -16.84 3.29
C ILE A 126 -18.16 -16.28 3.06
N ASP A 127 -19.06 -16.51 4.01
CA ASP A 127 -20.35 -15.85 3.99
C ASP A 127 -20.16 -14.36 4.30
N PHE A 128 -20.37 -13.51 3.29
CA PHE A 128 -20.21 -12.07 3.42
C PHE A 128 -21.14 -11.47 4.49
N LYS A 129 -22.33 -12.05 4.68
CA LYS A 129 -23.26 -11.57 5.71
C LYS A 129 -22.70 -11.84 7.11
N LYS A 130 -22.04 -12.97 7.32
CA LYS A 130 -21.34 -13.26 8.58
C LYS A 130 -20.13 -12.36 8.78
N LEU A 131 -19.38 -12.09 7.71
CA LEU A 131 -18.27 -11.15 7.73
C LEU A 131 -18.75 -9.77 8.21
N GLN A 132 -19.83 -9.26 7.62
CA GLN A 132 -20.39 -7.95 7.95
C GLN A 132 -21.01 -7.88 9.35
N SER A 133 -21.67 -8.94 9.81
CA SER A 133 -22.35 -8.99 11.12
C SER A 133 -21.42 -9.31 12.30
N GLY A 134 -20.23 -9.86 12.03
CA GLY A 134 -19.32 -10.34 13.07
C GLY A 134 -19.80 -11.64 13.73
N GLU A 135 -20.75 -12.35 13.12
CA GLU A 135 -21.19 -13.66 13.60
C GLU A 135 -20.01 -14.64 13.63
N PRO A 136 -19.91 -15.49 14.67
CA PRO A 136 -18.82 -16.46 14.77
C PRO A 136 -18.76 -17.37 13.54
N ASP A 137 -17.64 -17.34 12.84
CA ASP A 137 -17.35 -18.24 11.74
C ASP A 137 -15.88 -18.67 11.81
N PRO A 138 -15.55 -19.97 11.70
CA PRO A 138 -14.16 -20.44 11.82
C PRO A 138 -13.24 -19.87 10.74
N LEU A 139 -13.81 -19.37 9.64
CA LEU A 139 -13.08 -18.74 8.56
C LEU A 139 -13.00 -17.23 8.68
N ILE A 140 -13.64 -16.58 9.66
CA ILE A 140 -13.67 -15.11 9.78
C ILE A 140 -12.96 -14.70 11.06
N PHE A 141 -11.96 -13.84 10.92
CA PHE A 141 -11.19 -13.33 12.06
C PHE A 141 -11.66 -11.93 12.49
N GLU A 142 -11.25 -11.53 13.70
CA GLU A 142 -11.57 -10.23 14.26
C GLU A 142 -11.12 -9.10 13.33
N ASN A 143 -11.99 -8.08 13.16
CA ASN A 143 -11.76 -6.89 12.33
C ASN A 143 -11.56 -7.13 10.83
N GLU A 144 -11.83 -8.34 10.30
CA GLU A 144 -11.67 -8.60 8.87
C GLU A 144 -12.63 -7.78 8.00
N TYR A 145 -13.85 -7.51 8.49
CA TYR A 145 -14.82 -6.68 7.77
C TYR A 145 -14.41 -5.20 7.70
N GLU A 146 -13.88 -4.66 8.78
CA GLU A 146 -13.34 -3.30 8.80
C GLU A 146 -12.15 -3.19 7.84
N ASN A 147 -11.24 -4.17 7.87
CA ASN A 147 -10.13 -4.25 6.92
C ASN A 147 -10.61 -4.34 5.47
N TYR A 148 -11.63 -5.16 5.21
CA TYR A 148 -12.26 -5.25 3.90
C TYR A 148 -12.76 -3.88 3.42
N CYS A 149 -13.53 -3.18 4.26
CA CYS A 149 -14.03 -1.84 3.98
C CYS A 149 -12.90 -0.81 3.75
N ASN A 150 -11.82 -0.91 4.53
CA ASN A 150 -10.67 -0.02 4.44
C ASN A 150 -9.92 -0.20 3.11
N GLN A 151 -9.79 -1.42 2.59
CA GLN A 151 -9.17 -1.65 1.28
C GLN A 151 -9.94 -0.97 0.14
N PHE A 152 -11.27 -1.06 0.13
CA PHE A 152 -12.08 -0.38 -0.89
C PHE A 152 -12.10 1.15 -0.70
N THR A 153 -12.00 1.63 0.54
CA THR A 153 -11.82 3.05 0.82
C THR A 153 -10.48 3.56 0.24
N ALA A 154 -9.40 2.80 0.43
CA ALA A 154 -8.10 3.10 -0.14
C ALA A 154 -8.13 3.09 -1.69
N PHE A 155 -8.81 2.11 -2.30
CA PHE A 155 -9.04 2.05 -3.74
C PHE A 155 -9.69 3.33 -4.29
N LEU A 156 -10.83 3.74 -3.73
CA LEU A 156 -11.54 4.95 -4.17
C LEU A 156 -10.72 6.22 -3.94
N ASN A 157 -9.89 6.25 -2.91
CA ASN A 157 -8.99 7.37 -2.64
C ASN A 157 -7.84 7.44 -3.65
N CYS A 158 -7.30 6.31 -4.10
CA CYS A 158 -6.32 6.25 -5.17
C CYS A 158 -6.92 6.77 -6.48
N MET A 159 -8.13 6.33 -6.82
CA MET A 159 -8.87 6.81 -7.99
C MET A 159 -9.10 8.34 -7.91
N SER A 160 -9.56 8.83 -6.76
CA SER A 160 -9.81 10.26 -6.54
C SER A 160 -8.53 11.08 -6.75
N ARG A 161 -7.40 10.59 -6.23
CA ARG A 161 -6.09 11.21 -6.44
C ARG A 161 -5.70 11.24 -7.90
N ALA A 162 -5.82 10.13 -8.61
CA ALA A 162 -5.52 10.06 -10.05
C ALA A 162 -6.32 11.08 -10.86
N ILE A 163 -7.61 11.27 -10.55
CA ILE A 163 -8.46 12.29 -11.19
C ILE A 163 -7.95 13.71 -10.89
N THR A 164 -7.58 13.98 -9.64
CA THR A 164 -7.14 15.33 -9.23
C THR A 164 -5.75 15.70 -9.73
N THR A 165 -4.79 14.78 -9.71
CA THR A 165 -3.37 15.07 -9.97
C THR A 165 -2.87 14.58 -11.33
N GLY A 166 -3.60 13.68 -11.99
CA GLY A 166 -3.13 12.97 -13.18
C GLY A 166 -2.04 11.93 -12.90
N ILE A 167 -1.70 11.67 -11.64
CA ILE A 167 -0.63 10.72 -11.23
C ILE A 167 -1.25 9.48 -10.60
N LEU A 168 -0.83 8.30 -11.07
CA LEU A 168 -1.24 7.01 -10.53
C LEU A 168 -0.42 6.67 -9.28
N LYS A 169 -0.98 6.90 -8.09
CA LYS A 169 -0.37 6.45 -6.82
C LYS A 169 -1.06 5.18 -6.32
N TYR A 170 -0.31 4.09 -6.24
CA TYR A 170 -0.78 2.83 -5.66
C TYR A 170 -0.65 2.89 -4.12
N GLU A 171 -1.71 3.19 -3.37
CA GLU A 171 -1.70 3.20 -1.88
C GLU A 171 -2.31 1.92 -1.28
N PHE A 172 -2.49 0.88 -2.08
CA PHE A 172 -3.14 -0.37 -1.68
C PHE A 172 -2.33 -1.19 -0.68
N GLY A 173 -3.02 -1.84 0.26
CA GLY A 173 -2.43 -2.83 1.17
C GLY A 173 -1.68 -2.25 2.38
N ILE A 174 -1.74 -0.93 2.59
CA ILE A 174 -1.03 -0.28 3.69
C ILE A 174 -1.93 0.76 4.39
N ASN A 175 -2.72 0.29 5.37
CA ASN A 175 -3.44 1.13 6.32
C ASN A 175 -2.45 1.79 7.30
N LEU A 176 -1.70 2.77 6.82
CA LEU A 176 -1.11 3.78 7.71
C LEU A 176 -1.68 5.12 7.30
N ASN A 177 -2.07 5.92 8.29
CA ASN A 177 -2.54 7.28 8.10
C ASN A 177 -1.67 8.02 7.07
N LYS A 178 -2.29 8.67 6.09
CA LYS A 178 -1.60 9.42 5.01
C LYS A 178 -0.54 10.41 5.48
N ALA A 179 -0.71 10.93 6.70
CA ALA A 179 0.26 11.81 7.36
C ALA A 179 1.58 11.10 7.75
N LEU A 180 1.54 9.78 7.94
CA LEU A 180 2.71 8.94 8.26
C LEU A 180 3.60 8.67 7.04
N TYR A 181 3.05 8.67 5.81
CA TYR A 181 3.82 8.51 4.56
C TYR A 181 4.41 9.80 4.00
N SER A 182 3.96 10.97 4.47
CA SER A 182 4.43 12.25 3.94
C SER A 182 5.81 12.66 4.47
N GLN A 183 6.33 11.94 5.47
CA GLN A 183 7.71 12.09 5.89
C GLN A 183 8.53 11.09 5.08
N GLN A 184 9.53 11.56 4.32
CA GLN A 184 10.56 10.70 3.75
C GLN A 184 11.72 10.68 4.76
N PRO A 185 11.75 9.75 5.73
CA PRO A 185 12.80 9.74 6.75
C PRO A 185 14.08 9.10 6.19
N LEU A 186 13.94 8.30 5.12
CA LEU A 186 15.03 7.62 4.46
C LEU A 186 15.82 8.59 3.59
N GLN A 187 17.12 8.67 3.84
CA GLN A 187 18.09 9.44 3.10
C GLN A 187 19.18 8.52 2.57
N LEU A 188 19.98 8.98 1.61
CA LEU A 188 21.20 8.29 1.21
C LEU A 188 22.39 8.97 1.87
N ASN A 189 23.27 8.18 2.48
CA ASN A 189 24.58 8.67 2.89
C ASN A 189 25.53 8.77 1.69
N GLU A 190 26.74 9.27 1.92
CA GLU A 190 27.76 9.46 0.89
C GLU A 190 28.20 8.16 0.21
N GLN A 191 28.02 7.02 0.89
CA GLN A 191 28.30 5.68 0.38
C GLN A 191 27.11 5.09 -0.42
N GLY A 192 26.02 5.83 -0.59
CA GLY A 192 24.83 5.36 -1.30
C GLY A 192 24.02 4.32 -0.53
N ILE A 193 24.22 4.22 0.79
CA ILE A 193 23.47 3.37 1.70
C ILE A 193 22.26 4.17 2.20
N ALA A 194 21.10 3.52 2.27
CA ALA A 194 19.90 4.16 2.74
C ALA A 194 19.86 4.16 4.28
N THR A 195 19.65 5.33 4.88
CA THR A 195 19.67 5.53 6.32
C THR A 195 18.46 6.32 6.80
N ALA A 196 18.02 6.09 8.03
CA ALA A 196 17.02 6.91 8.70
C ALA A 196 17.31 6.98 10.21
N ILE A 197 16.93 8.09 10.85
CA ILE A 197 17.01 8.25 12.30
C ILE A 197 15.64 8.71 12.78
N LEU A 198 15.10 7.99 13.76
CA LEU A 198 13.85 8.32 14.44
C LEU A 198 14.15 8.61 15.92
N THR A 199 13.59 9.69 16.45
CA THR A 199 13.73 10.08 17.86
C THR A 199 12.38 9.97 18.55
N PHE A 200 12.38 9.44 19.77
CA PHE A 200 11.16 9.16 20.54
C PHE A 200 11.25 9.73 21.96
N GLU A 201 10.09 9.98 22.57
CA GLU A 201 9.96 10.31 23.98
C GLU A 201 9.75 9.01 24.80
N LYS A 202 10.73 8.10 24.73
CA LYS A 202 10.74 6.83 25.48
C LYS A 202 12.16 6.51 25.92
N ASP A 203 12.30 5.84 27.06
CA ASP A 203 13.60 5.34 27.51
C ASP A 203 14.08 4.19 26.62
N GLU A 204 15.39 3.94 26.65
CA GLU A 204 16.05 2.96 25.79
C GLU A 204 15.49 1.54 25.97
N SER A 205 15.21 1.14 27.22
CA SER A 205 14.73 -0.22 27.52
C SER A 205 13.33 -0.47 26.94
N THR A 206 12.45 0.53 27.05
CA THR A 206 11.12 0.50 26.44
C THR A 206 11.22 0.49 24.91
N LEU A 207 12.13 1.27 24.32
CA LEU A 207 12.34 1.28 22.86
C LEU A 207 12.85 -0.06 22.34
N GLN A 208 13.85 -0.65 22.99
CA GLN A 208 14.37 -1.97 22.64
C GLN A 208 13.24 -3.02 22.64
N TYR A 209 12.42 -3.05 23.70
CA TYR A 209 11.26 -3.96 23.80
C TYR A 209 10.25 -3.77 22.65
N LEU A 210 9.90 -2.52 22.33
CA LEU A 210 8.92 -2.22 21.29
C LEU A 210 9.45 -2.54 19.89
N VAL A 211 10.72 -2.24 19.61
CA VAL A 211 11.39 -2.62 18.37
C VAL A 211 11.40 -4.14 18.22
N ASP A 212 11.79 -4.87 19.27
CA ASP A 212 11.77 -6.33 19.26
C ASP A 212 10.38 -6.89 19.00
N SER A 213 9.39 -6.40 19.74
CA SER A 213 8.01 -6.83 19.60
C SER A 213 7.50 -6.57 18.18
N PHE A 214 7.80 -5.41 17.60
CA PHE A 214 7.43 -5.07 16.21
C PHE A 214 8.04 -6.04 15.20
N LEU A 215 9.34 -6.29 15.30
CA LEU A 215 10.07 -7.13 14.33
C LEU A 215 9.61 -8.58 14.40
N HIS A 216 9.45 -9.12 15.61
CA HIS A 216 9.04 -10.51 15.82
C HIS A 216 7.55 -10.75 15.54
N LYS A 217 6.67 -9.80 15.85
CA LYS A 217 5.21 -9.98 15.70
C LYS A 217 4.68 -9.56 14.34
N HIS A 218 5.26 -8.56 13.69
CA HIS A 218 4.61 -7.89 12.54
C HIS A 218 5.40 -7.89 11.24
N TYR A 219 6.73 -8.09 11.26
CA TYR A 219 7.53 -7.86 10.06
C TYR A 219 8.39 -9.06 9.61
N PHE A 220 9.02 -9.80 10.53
CA PHE A 220 9.96 -10.87 10.20
C PHE A 220 9.51 -12.26 10.67
N MET A 221 8.21 -12.52 10.68
CA MET A 221 7.68 -13.84 11.06
C MET A 221 8.29 -14.94 10.16
N GLY A 222 9.22 -15.73 10.71
CA GLY A 222 9.90 -16.82 10.00
C GLY A 222 11.20 -16.45 9.27
N ILE A 223 11.70 -15.22 9.39
CA ILE A 223 13.04 -14.82 8.91
C ILE A 223 14.00 -14.82 10.11
N PRO A 224 15.17 -15.48 10.03
CA PRO A 224 16.12 -15.50 11.13
C PRO A 224 16.63 -14.08 11.42
N VAL A 225 16.40 -13.64 12.66
CA VAL A 225 16.92 -12.36 13.18
C VAL A 225 18.28 -12.65 13.82
N ILE A 226 19.34 -12.00 13.33
CA ILE A 226 20.67 -12.12 13.90
C ILE A 226 20.89 -10.93 14.82
N GLU A 227 20.86 -11.16 16.13
CA GLU A 227 21.26 -10.15 17.12
C GLU A 227 22.79 -10.09 17.18
N GLN A 228 23.36 -8.90 16.97
CA GLN A 228 24.77 -8.68 17.24
C GLN A 228 24.93 -8.19 18.68
N PRO A 229 25.71 -8.89 19.53
CA PRO A 229 25.93 -8.46 20.90
C PRO A 229 26.81 -7.20 20.91
N GLU A 230 26.20 -6.04 21.17
CA GLU A 230 26.90 -4.79 21.45
C GLU A 230 26.66 -4.35 22.91
N PRO A 231 27.68 -3.84 23.64
CA PRO A 231 27.57 -3.60 25.08
C PRO A 231 26.57 -2.52 25.50
N ASN A 232 26.17 -1.60 24.61
CA ASN A 232 25.32 -0.45 24.91
C ASN A 232 24.38 -0.08 23.74
N ALA A 233 24.10 -1.04 22.87
CA ALA A 233 23.20 -0.82 21.76
C ALA A 233 22.57 -2.15 21.36
N LYS A 234 21.29 -2.12 21.00
CA LYS A 234 20.68 -3.26 20.34
C LYS A 234 20.86 -3.11 18.84
N THR A 235 21.74 -3.92 18.25
CA THR A 235 21.93 -4.01 16.81
C THR A 235 21.26 -5.26 16.28
N ILE A 236 20.18 -5.07 15.52
CA ILE A 236 19.43 -6.16 14.90
C ILE A 236 19.77 -6.17 13.42
N VAL A 237 20.27 -7.31 12.94
CA VAL A 237 20.59 -7.53 11.53
C VAL A 237 19.59 -8.51 10.96
N VAL A 238 18.88 -8.07 9.92
CA VAL A 238 17.96 -8.92 9.20
C VAL A 238 18.39 -9.05 7.76
N GLU A 239 18.66 -10.29 7.36
CA GLU A 239 18.92 -10.66 5.99
C GLU A 239 17.62 -11.19 5.38
N GLY A 240 17.20 -10.58 4.27
CA GLY A 240 15.98 -10.97 3.60
C GLY A 240 15.96 -10.52 2.15
N GLY A 241 14.81 -10.70 1.52
CA GLY A 241 14.51 -10.17 0.20
C GLY A 241 13.15 -9.48 0.19
N LEU A 242 12.99 -8.51 -0.69
CA LEU A 242 11.69 -7.89 -0.98
C LEU A 242 11.23 -8.32 -2.36
N PHE A 243 10.01 -8.82 -2.45
CA PHE A 243 9.41 -9.17 -3.72
C PHE A 243 8.93 -7.91 -4.45
N ASP A 244 9.26 -7.80 -5.74
CA ASP A 244 8.83 -6.71 -6.64
C ASP A 244 9.12 -5.29 -6.13
N VAL A 245 10.39 -4.97 -5.89
CA VAL A 245 10.80 -3.69 -5.28
C VAL A 245 10.49 -2.44 -6.10
N PHE A 246 10.33 -2.58 -7.42
CA PHE A 246 9.95 -1.49 -8.31
C PHE A 246 8.47 -1.51 -8.68
N ASN A 247 7.70 -2.42 -8.07
CA ASN A 247 6.27 -2.57 -8.27
C ASN A 247 5.88 -2.87 -9.74
N ASN A 248 6.72 -3.64 -10.44
CA ASN A 248 6.54 -4.00 -11.84
C ASN A 248 5.28 -4.86 -12.06
N ARG A 249 4.90 -5.75 -11.13
CA ARG A 249 3.70 -6.61 -11.27
C ARG A 249 2.38 -5.91 -10.98
N SER A 250 2.39 -4.71 -10.41
CA SER A 250 1.15 -3.99 -10.07
C SER A 250 0.33 -3.49 -11.26
N SER A 251 0.87 -3.58 -12.48
CA SER A 251 0.11 -3.33 -13.69
C SER A 251 -0.19 -4.66 -14.38
N HIS A 252 -1.47 -4.96 -14.66
CA HIS A 252 -1.89 -6.11 -15.48
C HIS A 252 -1.34 -6.08 -16.94
N LYS A 253 -0.39 -5.19 -17.24
CA LYS A 253 0.14 -4.92 -18.59
C LYS A 253 1.63 -5.17 -18.78
N THR A 254 2.39 -5.54 -17.75
CA THR A 254 3.78 -5.92 -17.99
C THR A 254 3.95 -7.42 -17.89
N ASN A 255 4.22 -8.07 -19.04
CA ASN A 255 4.93 -9.36 -19.11
C ASN A 255 6.37 -9.26 -18.58
N ARG A 256 6.70 -8.22 -17.78
CA ARG A 256 8.00 -8.07 -17.15
C ARG A 256 7.94 -8.83 -15.85
N ASN A 257 8.79 -9.84 -15.70
CA ASN A 257 8.84 -10.56 -14.44
C ASN A 257 9.33 -9.59 -13.33
N PRO A 258 8.96 -9.84 -12.07
CA PRO A 258 9.24 -8.92 -10.98
C PRO A 258 10.76 -8.83 -10.80
N ILE A 259 11.27 -7.63 -10.52
CA ILE A 259 12.64 -7.53 -10.02
C ILE A 259 12.55 -7.77 -8.52
N ILE A 260 13.14 -8.88 -8.10
CA ILE A 260 13.16 -9.29 -6.71
C ILE A 260 14.41 -8.69 -6.09
N ASN A 261 14.30 -8.09 -4.91
CA ASN A 261 15.47 -7.82 -4.10
C ASN A 261 15.88 -9.13 -3.44
N ALA A 262 17.00 -9.68 -3.90
CA ALA A 262 17.43 -11.04 -3.57
C ALA A 262 18.14 -11.10 -2.22
N SER A 263 18.85 -10.02 -1.87
CA SER A 263 19.51 -9.88 -0.59
C SER A 263 19.61 -8.41 -0.18
N ASN A 264 18.95 -8.09 0.92
CA ASN A 264 19.17 -6.87 1.67
C ASN A 264 19.50 -7.17 3.13
N ILE A 265 20.38 -6.33 3.67
CA ILE A 265 20.66 -6.26 5.09
C ILE A 265 19.95 -5.04 5.65
N ILE A 266 19.09 -5.25 6.63
CA ILE A 266 18.49 -4.19 7.42
C ILE A 266 19.15 -4.22 8.79
N THR A 267 19.80 -3.12 9.17
CA THR A 267 20.38 -2.92 10.48
C THR A 267 19.53 -1.91 11.25
N ILE A 268 18.98 -2.33 12.38
CA ILE A 268 18.26 -1.47 13.31
C ILE A 268 19.10 -1.32 14.57
N LYS A 269 19.42 -0.08 14.93
CA LYS A 269 20.17 0.25 16.14
C LYS A 269 19.30 1.06 17.08
N VAL A 270 19.14 0.61 18.32
CA VAL A 270 18.55 1.41 19.40
C VAL A 270 19.67 1.96 20.27
N ASP A 271 19.70 3.28 20.47
CA ASP A 271 20.73 4.02 21.21
C ASP A 271 20.07 5.20 21.94
N GLY A 272 19.99 5.13 23.27
CA GLY A 272 19.23 6.07 24.08
C GLY A 272 17.76 6.17 23.65
N ASN A 273 17.32 7.37 23.26
CA ASN A 273 15.95 7.63 22.80
C ASN A 273 15.79 7.61 21.27
N THR A 274 16.78 7.06 20.56
CA THR A 274 16.83 7.03 19.10
C THR A 274 16.80 5.61 18.54
N VAL A 275 16.17 5.48 17.38
CA VAL A 275 16.20 4.27 16.55
C VAL A 275 16.78 4.66 15.19
N SER A 276 17.94 4.10 14.88
CA SER A 276 18.61 4.28 13.58
C SER A 276 18.37 3.07 12.70
N LEU A 277 18.07 3.31 11.43
CA LEU A 277 17.92 2.29 10.40
C LEU A 277 19.00 2.46 9.34
N THR A 278 19.64 1.37 8.96
CA THR A 278 20.51 1.29 7.78
C THR A 278 20.02 0.15 6.90
N ILE A 279 19.83 0.42 5.61
CA ILE A 279 19.41 -0.58 4.62
C ILE A 279 20.50 -0.67 3.55
N GLN A 280 21.12 -1.84 3.46
CA GLN A 280 22.12 -2.18 2.45
C GLN A 280 21.53 -3.20 1.49
N HIS A 281 21.64 -2.93 0.19
CA HIS A 281 21.32 -3.92 -0.84
C HIS A 281 22.62 -4.50 -1.35
N LYS A 282 22.65 -5.84 -1.42
CA LYS A 282 23.77 -6.58 -2.02
C LYS A 282 23.43 -6.95 -3.45
N ASP A 283 22.27 -7.57 -3.65
CA ASP A 283 21.89 -8.18 -4.91
C ASP A 283 20.40 -8.04 -5.20
N PHE A 284 20.08 -7.86 -6.48
CA PHE A 284 18.75 -7.98 -7.04
C PHE A 284 18.70 -9.21 -7.95
N ILE A 285 17.53 -9.80 -8.13
CA ILE A 285 17.25 -10.80 -9.16
C ILE A 285 16.34 -10.15 -10.19
N ASP A 286 16.77 -10.18 -11.45
CA ASP A 286 15.97 -9.68 -12.55
C ASP A 286 14.91 -10.67 -13.03
N ASP A 287 14.26 -10.32 -14.14
CA ASP A 287 13.18 -11.10 -14.70
C ASP A 287 13.59 -12.45 -15.30
N ASN A 288 14.90 -12.74 -15.41
CA ASN A 288 15.45 -13.99 -15.91
C ASN A 288 16.18 -14.80 -14.82
N ASP A 289 15.82 -14.59 -13.55
CA ASP A 289 16.49 -15.17 -12.38
C ASP A 289 17.99 -14.82 -12.29
N LYS A 290 18.43 -13.76 -12.98
CA LYS A 290 19.83 -13.37 -13.00
C LYS A 290 20.12 -12.41 -11.85
N ILE A 291 21.20 -12.70 -11.13
CA ILE A 291 21.71 -11.84 -10.08
C ILE A 291 22.32 -10.56 -10.69
N ILE A 292 21.81 -9.42 -10.24
CA ILE A 292 22.32 -8.07 -10.49
C ILE A 292 22.90 -7.55 -9.17
N SER A 293 24.22 -7.53 -9.07
CA SER A 293 24.90 -6.85 -7.96
C SER A 293 24.85 -5.34 -8.18
N ALA A 294 24.01 -4.68 -7.40
CA ALA A 294 23.78 -3.24 -7.45
C ALA A 294 23.51 -2.72 -6.04
N THR A 295 24.03 -1.54 -5.73
CA THR A 295 23.73 -0.86 -4.45
C THR A 295 22.34 -0.23 -4.47
N PHE A 296 21.87 0.26 -3.31
CA PHE A 296 20.61 1.01 -3.22
C PHE A 296 20.66 2.29 -4.10
N SER A 297 21.79 2.99 -4.08
CA SER A 297 22.01 4.16 -4.93
C SER A 297 21.99 3.82 -6.43
N ASP A 298 22.59 2.69 -6.82
CA ASP A 298 22.54 2.21 -8.21
C ASP A 298 21.11 1.94 -8.65
N ALA A 299 20.29 1.34 -7.78
CA ALA A 299 18.87 1.09 -8.05
C ALA A 299 18.07 2.38 -8.31
N LEU A 300 18.37 3.44 -7.60
CA LEU A 300 17.67 4.73 -7.75
C LEU A 300 18.19 5.56 -8.92
N HIS A 301 19.50 5.61 -9.12
CA HIS A 301 20.11 6.62 -9.99
C HIS A 301 20.70 6.03 -11.27
N SER A 302 21.05 4.74 -11.31
CA SER A 302 21.71 4.17 -12.48
C SER A 302 20.74 3.93 -13.63
N LYS A 303 21.13 4.37 -14.82
CA LYS A 303 20.42 4.06 -16.07
C LYS A 303 20.74 2.65 -16.59
N ASN A 304 21.78 2.01 -16.08
CA ASN A 304 22.38 0.82 -16.70
C ASN A 304 21.88 -0.50 -16.11
N TYR A 305 21.57 -0.55 -14.80
CA TYR A 305 21.23 -1.81 -14.13
C TYR A 305 19.78 -2.26 -14.35
N PHE A 306 18.83 -1.32 -14.47
CA PHE A 306 17.40 -1.62 -14.51
C PHE A 306 16.74 -1.06 -15.77
N LYS A 307 17.18 -1.57 -16.94
CA LYS A 307 16.73 -1.11 -18.25
C LYS A 307 15.22 -1.29 -18.40
N GLY A 308 14.53 -0.18 -18.63
CA GLY A 308 13.06 -0.15 -18.79
C GLY A 308 12.29 0.25 -17.52
N THR A 309 12.93 0.31 -16.35
CA THR A 309 12.29 0.80 -15.12
C THR A 309 12.24 2.33 -15.13
N THR A 310 11.05 2.91 -14.99
CA THR A 310 10.84 4.36 -15.02
C THR A 310 11.37 5.03 -13.75
N ALA A 311 11.61 6.34 -13.81
CA ALA A 311 11.98 7.11 -12.62
C ALA A 311 10.93 6.99 -11.50
N GLU A 312 9.64 6.91 -11.85
CA GLU A 312 8.54 6.70 -10.91
C GLU A 312 8.58 5.32 -10.27
N GLN A 313 8.82 4.26 -11.05
CA GLN A 313 8.98 2.89 -10.54
C GLN A 313 10.16 2.77 -9.57
N LYS A 314 11.26 3.46 -9.84
CA LYS A 314 12.41 3.50 -8.91
C LYS A 314 12.09 4.15 -7.58
N GLN A 315 11.16 5.11 -7.54
CA GLN A 315 10.71 5.71 -6.28
C GLN A 315 9.90 4.73 -5.40
N TYR A 316 9.38 3.62 -5.96
CA TYR A 316 8.72 2.59 -5.15
C TYR A 316 9.68 1.87 -4.20
N LEU A 317 10.97 1.76 -4.56
CA LEU A 317 11.99 1.21 -3.66
C LEU A 317 12.07 2.03 -2.36
N ILE A 318 12.22 3.36 -2.48
CA ILE A 318 12.22 4.28 -1.33
C ILE A 318 10.88 4.22 -0.57
N LYS A 319 9.76 4.17 -1.29
CA LYS A 319 8.42 4.16 -0.71
C LYS A 319 8.16 2.91 0.14
N ASN A 320 8.64 1.74 -0.30
CA ASN A 320 8.47 0.48 0.43
C ASN A 320 9.21 0.52 1.77
N TYR A 321 10.44 1.05 1.80
CA TYR A 321 11.19 1.21 3.04
C TYR A 321 10.67 2.34 3.94
N ASN A 322 10.20 3.45 3.36
CA ASN A 322 9.49 4.48 4.12
C ASN A 322 8.22 3.94 4.76
N THR A 323 7.49 3.04 4.09
CA THR A 323 6.33 2.36 4.67
C THR A 323 6.70 1.54 5.90
N PHE A 324 7.79 0.78 5.82
CA PHE A 324 8.32 0.05 6.96
C PHE A 324 8.68 0.99 8.13
N LEU A 325 9.42 2.06 7.84
CA LEU A 325 9.81 3.07 8.84
C LEU A 325 8.60 3.73 9.51
N SER A 326 7.59 4.11 8.72
CA SER A 326 6.37 4.71 9.22
C SER A 326 5.56 3.73 10.09
N SER A 327 5.55 2.44 9.73
CA SER A 327 4.95 1.37 10.54
C SER A 327 5.65 1.23 11.89
N LEU A 328 6.98 1.15 11.87
CA LEU A 328 7.79 1.06 13.08
C LEU A 328 7.57 2.26 14.00
N LYS A 329 7.62 3.48 13.43
CA LYS A 329 7.38 4.71 14.18
C LYS A 329 6.01 4.70 14.85
N TYR A 330 4.97 4.35 14.10
CA TYR A 330 3.61 4.27 14.62
C TYR A 330 3.50 3.26 15.77
N TYR A 331 4.05 2.06 15.58
CA TYR A 331 4.01 1.02 16.60
C TYR A 331 4.71 1.46 17.88
N ILE A 332 5.87 2.10 17.78
CA ILE A 332 6.56 2.64 18.94
C ILE A 332 5.72 3.73 19.61
N ASP A 333 5.14 4.67 18.84
CA ASP A 333 4.35 5.78 19.39
C ASP A 333 3.07 5.29 20.10
N LYS A 334 2.42 4.25 19.56
CA LYS A 334 1.07 3.82 19.96
C LYS A 334 1.02 2.53 20.76
N GLY A 335 2.06 1.70 20.69
CA GLY A 335 2.07 0.36 21.29
C GLY A 335 1.22 -0.67 20.55
N GLU A 336 0.60 -0.29 19.43
CA GLU A 336 -0.27 -1.10 18.58
C GLU A 336 0.02 -0.78 17.11
N MET A 337 -0.30 -1.72 16.22
CA MET A 337 -0.45 -1.40 14.79
C MET A 337 -1.86 -0.85 14.59
N GLY A 338 -2.02 0.22 13.80
CA GLY A 338 -3.32 0.85 13.60
C GLY A 338 -4.35 -0.17 13.14
N GLN A 339 -5.50 -0.18 13.82
CA GLN A 339 -6.69 -0.95 13.45
C GLN A 339 -7.19 -0.53 12.06
#